data_AF-A0A2E4DF21-F1
#
_entry.id   AF-A0A2E4DF21-F1
#
_cell.length_a   1.000
_cell.length_b   1.000
_cell.length_c   1.000
_cell.angle_alpha   90.00
_cell.angle_beta   90.00
_cell.angle_gamma   90.00
#
_symmetry.space_group_name_H-M   'P 1'
#
loop_
_entity.id
_entity.type
_entity.pdbx_description
1 polymer ?
#
loop_
_entity_poly.entity_id
_entity_poly.type
_entity_poly.pdbx_seq_one_letter_code
_entity_poly.pdbx_strand_id
1 'polypeptide(L)'
;MKLILALLCLAAFNQPAYAMKKLVECNTNVTADECYCDKNVKDLVYHNNEKYCVPKCNGELERLGLECVSPCKADERRNAQNLCISCGGSREWVGDRCLSKCANNQKRNDQGICVSVCSGRFEEVNGRCMPKCPKNNERINGNCKPICPPGHNRNRAGNCQAARDCRSNQEIYNNQCVRKCSAKESRDWDTGKCVRSGCNPGHQKVAGKCVPACPPGQERINAPNKSKFMCFNKCPVNFKRNTEGVCVYCQQ
;
A
#
# COMPACT_ATOMS: atom_id res chain seq x y z
N MET A 1 -69.27 7.00 38.87
CA MET A 1 -67.82 7.33 38.89
C MET A 1 -67.04 6.15 38.32
N LYS A 2 -66.21 6.44 37.31
CA LYS A 2 -65.15 5.60 36.74
C LYS A 2 -64.34 4.86 37.81
N LEU A 3 -63.91 3.63 37.52
CA LEU A 3 -62.49 3.34 37.37
C LEU A 3 -62.26 2.02 36.61
N ILE A 4 -61.45 2.13 35.57
CA ILE A 4 -60.88 1.10 34.71
C ILE A 4 -59.74 0.43 35.49
N LEU A 5 -59.65 -0.90 35.49
CA LEU A 5 -58.39 -1.59 35.77
C LEU A 5 -58.22 -2.76 34.80
N ALA A 6 -57.41 -2.50 33.77
CA ALA A 6 -56.89 -3.48 32.84
C ALA A 6 -55.67 -4.19 33.46
N LEU A 7 -55.75 -5.51 33.55
CA LEU A 7 -54.71 -6.49 33.91
C LEU A 7 -55.19 -7.78 33.21
N LEU A 8 -54.49 -8.45 32.31
CA LEU A 8 -53.07 -8.69 32.14
C LEU A 8 -52.76 -8.93 30.66
N CYS A 9 -51.80 -8.17 30.13
CA CYS A 9 -51.12 -8.48 28.89
C CYS A 9 -49.99 -9.47 29.21
N LEU A 10 -50.23 -10.77 29.01
CA LEU A 10 -49.18 -11.79 28.92
C LEU A 10 -48.98 -12.14 27.46
N ALA A 11 -48.35 -11.23 26.71
CA ALA A 11 -47.71 -11.58 25.45
C ALA A 11 -46.21 -11.73 25.74
N ALA A 12 -45.80 -12.98 25.93
CA ALA A 12 -44.41 -13.38 25.98
C ALA A 12 -43.71 -12.94 24.68
N PHE A 13 -42.92 -11.88 24.77
CA PHE A 13 -41.88 -11.56 23.80
C PHE A 13 -40.82 -12.65 23.88
N ASN A 14 -40.92 -13.67 23.04
CA ASN A 14 -39.81 -14.56 22.78
C ASN A 14 -39.98 -15.20 21.41
N GLN A 15 -39.41 -14.57 20.38
CA GLN A 15 -38.77 -15.20 19.21
C GLN A 15 -38.42 -14.14 18.15
N PRO A 16 -37.12 -13.94 17.81
CA PRO A 16 -36.78 -13.34 16.52
C PRO A 16 -35.70 -14.13 15.75
N ALA A 17 -35.71 -15.46 15.79
CA ALA A 17 -34.78 -16.27 15.00
C ALA A 17 -35.44 -17.12 13.90
N TYR A 18 -36.73 -17.44 14.02
CA TYR A 18 -37.41 -18.38 13.10
C TYR A 18 -38.19 -17.72 11.95
N ALA A 19 -38.37 -16.40 11.95
CA ALA A 19 -39.18 -15.71 10.93
C ALA A 19 -38.39 -15.23 9.69
N MET A 20 -37.06 -15.08 9.77
CA MET A 20 -36.28 -14.50 8.65
C MET A 20 -35.91 -15.49 7.55
N LYS A 21 -35.88 -16.80 7.83
CA LYS A 21 -35.48 -17.84 6.87
C LYS A 21 -36.48 -18.03 5.72
N LYS A 22 -37.72 -17.58 5.90
CA LYS A 22 -38.84 -17.75 4.94
C LYS A 22 -38.90 -16.66 3.86
N LEU A 23 -38.10 -15.60 3.98
CA LEU A 23 -38.15 -14.43 3.10
C LEU A 23 -37.06 -14.43 2.02
N VAL A 24 -36.20 -15.46 2.01
CA VAL A 24 -35.09 -15.60 1.07
C VAL A 24 -35.42 -16.74 0.10
N GLU A 25 -35.55 -16.41 -1.17
CA GLU A 25 -35.66 -17.39 -2.24
C GLU A 25 -34.31 -17.48 -2.95
N CYS A 26 -33.70 -18.66 -2.96
CA CYS A 26 -32.44 -18.91 -3.66
C CYS A 26 -32.73 -19.74 -4.91
N ASN A 27 -32.29 -19.24 -6.08
CA ASN A 27 -32.42 -20.00 -7.31
C ASN A 27 -31.38 -21.13 -7.33
N THR A 28 -31.82 -22.37 -7.15
CA THR A 28 -30.95 -23.55 -7.13
C THR A 28 -30.59 -24.09 -8.52
N ASN A 29 -31.13 -23.50 -9.59
CA ASN A 29 -30.98 -23.97 -10.97
C ASN A 29 -29.93 -23.20 -11.80
N VAL A 30 -29.19 -22.26 -11.19
CA VAL A 30 -28.11 -21.51 -11.86
C VAL A 30 -26.85 -21.68 -11.03
N THR A 31 -25.71 -21.89 -11.69
CA THR A 31 -24.40 -22.17 -11.07
C THR A 31 -23.76 -20.95 -10.37
N ALA A 32 -24.55 -20.08 -9.75
CA ALA A 32 -24.08 -18.98 -8.91
C ALA A 32 -25.14 -18.63 -7.85
N ASP A 33 -24.69 -18.38 -6.62
CA ASP A 33 -25.42 -17.98 -5.40
C ASP A 33 -26.33 -16.73 -5.55
N GLU A 34 -27.32 -16.74 -6.45
CA GLU A 34 -28.31 -15.67 -6.56
C GLU A 34 -29.54 -15.97 -5.68
N CYS A 35 -29.46 -15.50 -4.44
CA CYS A 35 -30.61 -15.41 -3.55
C CYS A 35 -31.23 -14.01 -3.62
N TYR A 36 -32.55 -13.94 -3.61
CA TYR A 36 -33.33 -12.71 -3.64
C TYR A 36 -34.43 -12.75 -2.58
N CYS A 37 -34.97 -11.59 -2.25
CA CYS A 37 -36.07 -11.49 -1.29
C CYS A 37 -37.41 -11.81 -1.95
N ASP A 38 -38.29 -12.47 -1.19
CA ASP A 38 -39.66 -12.77 -1.62
C ASP A 38 -40.31 -11.51 -2.21
N LYS A 39 -40.65 -11.58 -3.51
CA LYS A 39 -41.17 -10.45 -4.29
C LYS A 39 -42.57 -10.02 -3.83
N ASN A 40 -43.27 -10.87 -3.08
CA ASN A 40 -44.58 -10.58 -2.52
C ASN A 40 -44.51 -9.69 -1.28
N VAL A 41 -43.33 -9.58 -0.66
CA VAL A 41 -43.08 -8.67 0.46
C VAL A 41 -42.38 -7.43 -0.06
N LYS A 42 -43.15 -6.34 -0.18
CA LYS A 42 -42.63 -5.04 -0.62
C LYS A 42 -41.59 -4.52 0.36
N ASP A 43 -40.65 -3.75 -0.17
CA ASP A 43 -39.64 -3.02 0.60
C ASP A 43 -38.67 -3.92 1.37
N LEU A 44 -38.27 -5.07 0.82
CA LEU A 44 -37.12 -5.84 1.31
C LEU A 44 -35.88 -5.62 0.42
N VAL A 45 -34.71 -5.71 1.04
CA VAL A 45 -33.41 -5.72 0.36
C VAL A 45 -32.61 -6.93 0.84
N TYR A 46 -31.95 -7.62 -0.09
CA TYR A 46 -31.11 -8.77 0.21
C TYR A 46 -29.76 -8.31 0.78
N HIS A 47 -29.37 -8.87 1.92
CA HIS A 47 -28.12 -8.55 2.60
C HIS A 47 -27.07 -9.64 2.34
N ASN A 48 -26.18 -9.39 1.37
CA ASN A 48 -25.25 -10.39 0.82
C ASN A 48 -24.33 -11.06 1.86
N ASN A 49 -23.87 -10.33 2.89
CA ASN A 49 -22.90 -10.85 3.84
C ASN A 49 -23.46 -11.95 4.75
N GLU A 50 -24.77 -11.94 5.00
CA GLU A 50 -25.40 -12.83 5.99
C GLU A 50 -26.58 -13.64 5.41
N LYS A 51 -26.77 -13.57 4.07
CA LYS A 51 -27.76 -14.32 3.29
C LYS A 51 -29.19 -14.25 3.84
N TYR A 52 -29.64 -13.06 4.25
CA TYR A 52 -31.03 -12.81 4.66
C TYR A 52 -31.63 -11.56 4.02
N CYS A 53 -32.94 -11.40 4.17
CA CYS A 53 -33.69 -10.23 3.71
C CYS A 53 -34.05 -9.30 4.86
N VAL A 54 -33.89 -8.00 4.63
CA VAL A 54 -34.17 -6.94 5.62
C VAL A 54 -35.08 -5.87 5.05
N PRO A 55 -35.94 -5.23 5.86
CA PRO A 55 -36.76 -4.10 5.43
C PRO A 55 -35.88 -2.95 4.94
N LYS A 56 -36.17 -2.39 3.76
CA LYS A 56 -35.50 -1.22 3.18
C LYS A 56 -35.60 -0.05 4.15
N CYS A 57 -34.48 0.62 4.40
CA CYS A 57 -34.51 1.86 5.18
C CYS A 57 -35.19 2.95 4.35
N ASN A 58 -36.01 3.76 5.00
CA ASN A 58 -36.54 4.97 4.36
C ASN A 58 -35.37 5.92 4.03
N GLY A 59 -35.59 6.90 3.16
CA GLY A 59 -34.51 7.75 2.63
C GLY A 59 -33.74 8.57 3.68
N GLU A 60 -34.26 8.70 4.89
CA GLU A 60 -33.66 9.46 5.98
C GLU A 60 -32.90 8.59 6.99
N LEU A 61 -33.02 7.25 6.89
CA LEU A 61 -32.38 6.30 7.79
C LEU A 61 -31.23 5.56 7.08
N GLU A 62 -30.21 5.22 7.85
CA GLU A 62 -29.10 4.37 7.40
C GLU A 62 -29.21 2.96 8.01
N ARG A 63 -28.57 1.98 7.36
CA ARG A 63 -28.56 0.59 7.84
C ARG A 63 -27.37 0.33 8.76
N LEU A 64 -27.65 -0.21 9.94
CA LEU A 64 -26.66 -0.84 10.82
C LEU A 64 -27.07 -2.29 11.12
N GLY A 65 -26.39 -3.24 10.49
CA GLY A 65 -26.78 -4.65 10.57
C GLY A 65 -28.23 -4.85 10.11
N LEU A 66 -29.06 -5.36 11.02
CA LEU A 66 -30.48 -5.66 10.76
C LEU A 66 -31.40 -4.44 10.88
N GLU A 67 -30.96 -3.37 11.53
CA GLU A 67 -31.83 -2.25 11.88
C GLU A 67 -31.60 -1.02 10.99
N CYS A 68 -32.66 -0.23 10.82
CA CYS A 68 -32.60 1.10 10.22
C CYS A 68 -32.56 2.13 11.34
N VAL A 69 -31.54 2.98 11.33
CA VAL A 69 -31.25 3.94 12.39
C VAL A 69 -31.06 5.34 11.80
N SER A 70 -31.28 6.38 12.61
CA SER A 70 -31.02 7.75 12.19
C SER A 70 -29.52 7.96 11.99
N PRO A 71 -29.07 8.55 10.85
CA PRO A 71 -27.68 8.86 10.63
C PRO A 71 -27.17 9.84 11.69
N CYS A 72 -25.88 9.75 12.02
CA CYS A 72 -25.27 10.71 12.94
C CYS A 72 -25.22 12.11 12.30
N LYS A 73 -25.29 13.16 13.14
CA LYS A 73 -25.12 14.54 12.66
C LYS A 73 -23.69 14.75 12.14
N ALA A 74 -23.45 15.84 11.41
CA ALA A 74 -22.18 16.12 10.74
C ALA A 74 -20.92 16.00 11.65
N ASP A 75 -21.03 16.33 12.94
CA ASP A 75 -19.93 16.28 13.92
C ASP A 75 -19.95 15.03 14.83
N GLU A 76 -20.85 14.09 14.56
CA GLU A 76 -21.04 12.86 15.32
C GLU A 76 -20.51 11.65 14.54
N ARG A 77 -20.01 10.67 15.29
CA ARG A 77 -19.59 9.35 14.77
C ARG A 77 -20.20 8.27 15.66
N ARG A 78 -20.39 7.07 15.12
CA ARG A 78 -20.82 5.92 15.92
C ARG A 78 -19.65 5.38 16.73
N ASN A 79 -19.88 5.11 18.01
CA ASN A 79 -18.95 4.34 18.83
C ASN A 79 -19.16 2.82 18.61
N ALA A 80 -18.40 2.00 19.33
CA ALA A 80 -18.51 0.54 19.26
C ALA A 80 -19.89 -0.01 19.69
N GLN A 81 -20.70 0.80 20.38
CA GLN A 81 -22.07 0.49 20.78
C GLN A 81 -23.11 1.08 19.82
N ASN A 82 -22.69 1.53 18.63
CA ASN A 82 -23.54 2.16 17.61
C ASN A 82 -24.23 3.47 18.02
N LEU A 83 -23.85 4.08 19.14
CA LEU A 83 -24.35 5.40 19.55
C LEU A 83 -23.61 6.52 18.84
N CYS A 84 -24.36 7.50 18.33
CA CYS A 84 -23.79 8.74 17.82
C CYS A 84 -23.20 9.56 18.98
N ILE A 85 -21.89 9.76 18.93
CA ILE A 85 -21.12 10.55 19.90
C ILE A 85 -20.53 11.77 19.22
N SER A 86 -20.60 12.93 19.89
CA SER A 86 -19.96 14.16 19.42
C SER A 86 -18.53 14.26 19.97
N CYS A 87 -17.62 14.80 19.16
CA CYS A 87 -16.25 15.06 19.61
C CYS A 87 -16.12 16.36 20.44
N GLY A 88 -17.13 17.24 20.42
CA GLY A 88 -17.11 18.51 21.15
C GLY A 88 -16.18 19.57 20.55
N GLY A 89 -16.44 20.86 20.82
CA GLY A 89 -15.87 21.97 20.04
C GLY A 89 -14.34 22.13 20.07
N SER A 90 -13.67 21.79 21.17
CA SER A 90 -12.20 21.90 21.33
C SER A 90 -11.43 20.70 20.77
N ARG A 91 -12.13 19.69 20.27
CA ARG A 91 -11.56 18.46 19.75
C ARG A 91 -12.00 18.26 18.30
N GLU A 92 -11.36 17.34 17.61
CA GLU A 92 -11.60 16.98 16.23
C GLU A 92 -11.48 15.45 16.06
N TRP A 93 -12.20 14.93 15.07
CA TRP A 93 -12.07 13.54 14.66
C TRP A 93 -10.77 13.35 13.85
N VAL A 94 -9.92 12.45 14.33
CA VAL A 94 -8.69 12.02 13.64
C VAL A 94 -8.79 10.50 13.45
N GLY A 95 -9.22 10.09 12.25
CA GLY A 95 -9.71 8.73 12.02
C GLY A 95 -10.90 8.44 12.94
N ASP A 96 -10.82 7.33 13.68
CA ASP A 96 -11.88 6.88 14.61
C ASP A 96 -11.72 7.42 16.04
N ARG A 97 -10.77 8.34 16.26
CA ARG A 97 -10.47 8.89 17.59
C ARG A 97 -10.80 10.36 17.68
N CYS A 98 -11.40 10.76 18.79
CA CYS A 98 -11.63 12.16 19.14
C CYS A 98 -10.43 12.74 19.90
N LEU A 99 -9.64 13.58 19.24
CA LEU A 99 -8.40 14.17 19.77
C LEU A 99 -8.53 15.70 19.88
N SER A 100 -7.78 16.32 20.79
CA SER A 100 -7.75 17.78 20.87
C SER A 100 -7.27 18.39 19.55
N LYS A 101 -7.90 19.49 19.11
CA LYS A 101 -7.44 20.26 17.96
C LYS A 101 -6.02 20.77 18.21
N CYS A 102 -5.17 20.74 17.18
CA CYS A 102 -3.87 21.39 17.28
C CYS A 102 -4.03 22.91 17.30
N ALA A 103 -3.18 23.62 18.06
CA ALA A 103 -3.18 25.08 18.07
C ALA A 103 -2.76 25.66 16.70
N ASN A 104 -3.04 26.93 16.43
CA ASN A 104 -2.79 27.60 15.12
C ASN A 104 -1.34 27.50 14.60
N ASN A 105 -0.36 27.17 15.45
CA ASN A 105 1.06 26.98 15.08
C ASN A 105 1.53 25.54 15.33
N GLN A 106 0.61 24.58 15.32
CA GLN A 106 0.92 23.17 15.50
C GLN A 106 0.31 22.35 14.36
N LYS A 107 0.99 21.26 14.02
CA LYS A 107 0.50 20.22 13.11
C LYS A 107 0.53 18.89 13.84
N ARG A 108 -0.31 17.95 13.42
CA ARG A 108 -0.27 16.58 13.95
C ARG A 108 0.84 15.79 13.25
N ASN A 109 1.70 15.13 14.01
CA ASN A 109 2.70 14.21 13.45
C ASN A 109 2.10 12.80 13.24
N ASP A 110 2.87 11.89 12.66
CA ASP A 110 2.44 10.50 12.36
C ASP A 110 2.09 9.69 13.62
N GLN A 111 2.53 10.12 14.79
CA GLN A 111 2.19 9.53 16.08
C GLN A 111 0.89 10.10 16.68
N GLY A 112 0.22 11.03 15.97
CA GLY A 112 -1.02 11.65 16.42
C GLY A 112 -0.82 12.81 17.40
N ILE A 113 0.41 13.27 17.64
CA ILE A 113 0.76 14.32 18.61
C ILE A 113 0.83 15.68 17.90
N CYS A 114 0.26 16.72 18.49
CA CYS A 114 0.41 18.10 17.99
C CYS A 114 1.83 18.60 18.28
N VAL A 115 2.60 18.85 17.22
CA VAL A 115 3.96 19.37 17.25
C VAL A 115 4.00 20.76 16.63
N SER A 116 4.88 21.63 17.11
CA SER A 116 5.01 22.98 16.58
C SER A 116 5.38 22.98 15.09
N VAL A 117 4.66 23.76 14.30
CA VAL A 117 5.04 24.09 12.92
C VAL A 117 6.17 25.11 12.98
N CYS A 118 7.24 24.86 12.22
CA CYS A 118 8.34 25.80 12.13
C CYS A 118 7.88 27.07 11.41
N SER A 119 8.00 28.22 12.08
CA SER A 119 7.52 29.50 11.57
C SER A 119 8.62 30.26 10.81
N GLY A 120 8.20 31.03 9.80
CA GLY A 120 9.02 32.05 9.13
C GLY A 120 10.42 31.61 8.68
N ARG A 121 11.43 31.99 9.47
CA ARG A 121 12.86 31.77 9.22
C ARG A 121 13.36 30.41 9.69
N PHE A 122 12.49 29.52 10.16
CA PHE A 122 12.85 28.19 10.63
C PHE A 122 12.36 27.11 9.66
N GLU A 123 13.09 26.00 9.60
CA GLU A 123 12.78 24.77 8.85
C GLU A 123 12.82 23.56 9.78
N GLU A 124 12.10 22.51 9.43
CA GLU A 124 12.09 21.27 10.20
C GLU A 124 13.31 20.42 9.84
N VAL A 125 14.13 20.10 10.84
CA VAL A 125 15.31 19.24 10.73
C VAL A 125 15.24 18.22 11.86
N ASN A 126 15.09 16.94 11.50
CA ASN A 126 14.95 15.83 12.45
C ASN A 126 13.87 16.07 13.53
N GLY A 127 12.70 16.58 13.12
CA GLY A 127 11.58 16.86 14.02
C GLY A 127 11.76 18.08 14.94
N ARG A 128 12.78 18.90 14.72
CA ARG A 128 13.03 20.15 15.45
C ARG A 128 13.06 21.33 14.49
N CYS A 129 12.57 22.48 14.96
CA CYS A 129 12.68 23.72 14.19
C CYS A 129 14.06 24.33 14.34
N MET A 130 14.80 24.40 13.23
CA MET A 130 16.12 25.03 13.15
C MET A 130 16.06 26.25 12.24
N PRO A 131 16.85 27.31 12.45
CA PRO A 131 16.91 28.44 11.52
C PRO A 131 17.29 27.97 10.12
N LYS A 132 16.54 28.36 9.09
CA LYS A 132 16.85 28.12 7.68
C LYS A 132 18.26 28.59 7.36
N CYS A 133 18.96 27.85 6.51
CA CYS A 133 20.26 28.32 6.07
C CYS A 133 20.14 29.62 5.26
N PRO A 134 21.10 30.56 5.42
CA PRO A 134 21.17 31.75 4.60
C PRO A 134 21.21 31.41 3.11
N LYS A 135 20.87 32.39 2.26
CA LYS A 135 21.02 32.25 0.81
C LYS A 135 22.47 31.85 0.47
N ASN A 136 22.63 30.89 -0.44
CA ASN A 136 23.90 30.28 -0.83
C ASN A 136 24.58 29.41 0.25
N ASN A 137 23.88 29.04 1.32
CA ASN A 137 24.34 28.04 2.29
C ASN A 137 23.47 26.79 2.22
N GLU A 138 24.08 25.64 2.49
CA GLU A 138 23.43 24.35 2.64
C GLU A 138 23.66 23.78 4.04
N ARG A 139 22.75 22.94 4.52
CA ARG A 139 22.87 22.31 5.84
C ARG A 139 23.69 21.02 5.75
N ILE A 140 24.85 21.02 6.40
CA ILE A 140 25.75 19.87 6.49
C ILE A 140 25.95 19.52 7.96
N ASN A 141 25.60 18.29 8.34
CA ASN A 141 25.71 17.80 9.73
C ASN A 141 25.11 18.77 10.76
N GLY A 142 23.90 19.27 10.48
CA GLY A 142 23.17 20.21 11.34
C GLY A 142 23.60 21.67 11.23
N ASN A 143 24.74 21.98 10.60
CA ASN A 143 25.28 23.33 10.49
C ASN A 143 25.14 23.90 9.08
N CYS A 144 24.80 25.18 8.96
CA CYS A 144 24.79 25.86 7.67
C CYS A 144 26.22 26.18 7.22
N LYS A 145 26.58 25.74 6.01
CA LYS A 145 27.88 25.97 5.38
C LYS A 145 27.66 26.58 4.00
N PRO A 146 28.55 27.45 3.50
CA PRO A 146 28.45 27.97 2.13
C PRO A 146 28.43 26.84 1.10
N ILE A 147 27.52 26.87 0.14
CA ILE A 147 27.47 25.93 -1.00
C ILE A 147 28.80 26.03 -1.75
N CYS A 148 29.37 24.87 -2.13
CA CYS A 148 30.62 24.89 -2.88
C CYS A 148 30.44 25.49 -4.28
N PRO A 149 31.36 26.37 -4.72
CA PRO A 149 31.26 26.95 -6.05
C PRO A 149 31.41 25.86 -7.13
N PRO A 150 30.97 26.12 -8.37
CA PRO A 150 31.18 25.19 -9.48
C PRO A 150 32.65 24.73 -9.55
N GLY A 151 32.84 23.43 -9.83
CA GLY A 151 34.18 22.83 -9.85
C GLY A 151 34.84 22.70 -8.48
N HIS A 152 34.10 22.81 -7.36
CA HIS A 152 34.59 22.54 -6.02
C HIS A 152 33.78 21.44 -5.33
N ASN A 153 34.46 20.59 -4.56
CA ASN A 153 33.86 19.56 -3.72
C ASN A 153 34.15 19.83 -2.25
N ARG A 154 33.24 19.41 -1.37
CA ARG A 154 33.42 19.52 0.08
C ARG A 154 34.33 18.40 0.58
N ASN A 155 35.44 18.75 1.24
CA ASN A 155 36.38 17.79 1.81
C ASN A 155 35.88 17.22 3.16
N ARG A 156 36.62 16.26 3.74
CA ARG A 156 36.28 15.65 5.05
C ARG A 156 36.20 16.65 6.21
N ALA A 157 36.92 17.77 6.13
CA ALA A 157 36.85 18.84 7.11
C ALA A 157 35.62 19.76 6.92
N GLY A 158 34.80 19.52 5.89
CA GLY A 158 33.61 20.31 5.59
C GLY A 158 33.89 21.58 4.76
N ASN A 159 35.11 21.76 4.27
CA ASN A 159 35.51 22.94 3.49
C ASN A 159 35.41 22.66 1.98
N CYS A 160 35.01 23.66 1.21
CA CYS A 160 35.02 23.58 -0.24
C CYS A 160 36.46 23.66 -0.75
N GLN A 161 36.86 22.67 -1.53
CA GLN A 161 38.15 22.61 -2.19
C GLN A 161 37.88 22.45 -3.68
N ALA A 162 38.69 23.07 -4.53
CA ALA A 162 38.63 22.80 -5.97
C ALA A 162 38.57 21.29 -6.15
N ALA A 163 37.54 20.82 -6.86
CA ALA A 163 37.49 19.46 -7.32
C ALA A 163 38.76 19.31 -8.12
N ARG A 164 39.80 18.73 -7.49
CA ARG A 164 41.03 18.41 -8.19
C ARG A 164 40.55 17.70 -9.43
N ASP A 165 41.05 18.10 -10.60
CA ASP A 165 40.87 17.31 -11.80
C ASP A 165 41.18 15.87 -11.37
N CYS A 166 40.13 15.07 -11.24
CA CYS A 166 40.32 13.68 -10.92
C CYS A 166 41.24 13.20 -12.04
N ARG A 167 42.31 12.45 -11.69
CA ARG A 167 43.27 11.97 -12.70
C ARG A 167 42.47 11.41 -13.88
N SER A 168 42.97 11.47 -15.11
CA SER A 168 42.19 11.09 -16.31
C SER A 168 41.44 9.74 -16.21
N ASN A 169 41.95 8.82 -15.38
CA ASN A 169 41.36 7.52 -15.04
C ASN A 169 40.39 7.49 -13.84
N GLN A 170 39.98 8.65 -13.33
CA GLN A 170 39.10 8.83 -12.17
C GLN A 170 37.89 9.71 -12.53
N GLU A 171 36.80 9.50 -11.81
CA GLU A 171 35.55 10.26 -11.89
C GLU A 171 35.07 10.61 -10.49
N ILE A 172 34.16 11.59 -10.39
CA ILE A 172 33.58 11.99 -9.12
C ILE A 172 32.42 11.05 -8.79
N TYR A 173 32.46 10.43 -7.61
CA TYR A 173 31.35 9.69 -7.00
C TYR A 173 31.28 10.04 -5.52
N ASN A 174 30.11 10.42 -5.02
CA ASN A 174 29.90 10.89 -3.64
C ASN A 174 30.95 11.91 -3.17
N ASN A 175 31.23 12.92 -4.00
CA ASN A 175 32.22 13.98 -3.76
C ASN A 175 33.68 13.49 -3.58
N GLN A 176 34.00 12.27 -4.01
CA GLN A 176 35.34 11.69 -3.99
C GLN A 176 35.78 11.30 -5.40
N CYS A 177 37.06 11.49 -5.73
CA CYS A 177 37.65 10.94 -6.95
C CYS A 177 37.83 9.43 -6.78
N VAL A 178 37.09 8.65 -7.57
CA VAL A 178 37.17 7.19 -7.64
C VAL A 178 37.62 6.75 -9.03
N ARG A 179 38.18 5.55 -9.19
CA ARG A 179 38.54 5.01 -10.52
C ARG A 179 37.31 4.93 -11.43
N LYS A 180 37.41 5.36 -12.69
CA LYS A 180 36.40 5.11 -13.74
C LYS A 180 36.17 3.61 -13.95
N CYS A 181 34.92 3.19 -14.07
CA CYS A 181 34.63 1.80 -14.41
C CYS A 181 35.07 1.49 -15.84
N SER A 182 35.64 0.30 -16.06
CA SER A 182 36.01 -0.15 -17.41
C SER A 182 34.75 -0.47 -18.21
N ALA A 183 34.85 -0.63 -19.53
CA ALA A 183 33.71 -0.90 -20.42
C ALA A 183 32.88 -2.16 -20.04
N LYS A 184 33.44 -3.07 -19.25
CA LYS A 184 32.77 -4.30 -18.75
C LYS A 184 32.34 -4.20 -17.29
N GLU A 185 32.41 -3.01 -16.70
CA GLU A 185 32.00 -2.71 -15.34
C GLU A 185 30.91 -1.63 -15.32
N SER A 186 30.09 -1.64 -14.28
CA SER A 186 29.15 -0.60 -13.89
C SER A 186 29.40 -0.25 -12.43
N ARG A 187 29.13 1.00 -12.04
CA ARG A 187 29.26 1.41 -10.63
C ARG A 187 28.07 0.90 -9.83
N ASP A 188 28.35 0.18 -8.76
CA ASP A 188 27.38 -0.23 -7.75
C ASP A 188 26.96 0.98 -6.90
N TRP A 189 25.66 1.24 -6.80
CA TRP A 189 25.15 2.45 -6.16
C TRP A 189 25.30 2.45 -4.64
N ASP A 190 25.24 1.27 -4.01
CA ASP A 190 25.28 1.12 -2.56
C ASP A 190 26.73 1.14 -2.03
N THR A 191 27.66 0.53 -2.76
CA THR A 191 29.06 0.38 -2.34
C THR A 191 30.02 1.33 -3.04
N GLY A 192 29.60 1.94 -4.16
CA GLY A 192 30.44 2.80 -4.98
C GLY A 192 31.55 2.08 -5.75
N LYS A 193 31.59 0.74 -5.75
CA LYS A 193 32.64 -0.05 -6.43
C LYS A 193 32.24 -0.35 -7.88
N CYS A 194 33.22 -0.49 -8.75
CA CYS A 194 32.99 -1.00 -10.10
C CYS A 194 32.75 -2.51 -10.02
N VAL A 195 31.60 -2.96 -10.50
CA VAL A 195 31.18 -4.36 -10.57
C VAL A 195 30.95 -4.74 -12.03
N ARG A 196 31.15 -6.00 -12.41
CA ARG A 196 31.06 -6.40 -13.82
C ARG A 196 29.63 -6.23 -14.36
N SER A 197 29.45 -5.46 -15.43
CA SER A 197 28.15 -5.11 -16.03
C SER A 197 27.55 -6.20 -16.94
N GLY A 198 28.15 -7.40 -16.97
CA GLY A 198 27.67 -8.53 -17.76
C GLY A 198 28.34 -9.85 -17.38
N CYS A 199 27.81 -10.95 -17.91
CA CYS A 199 28.35 -12.27 -17.67
C CYS A 199 29.65 -12.53 -18.47
N ASN A 200 30.40 -13.56 -18.12
CA ASN A 200 31.54 -13.99 -18.92
C ASN A 200 31.07 -14.42 -20.34
N PRO A 201 31.95 -14.36 -21.37
CA PRO A 201 31.65 -14.98 -22.66
C PRO A 201 31.15 -16.41 -22.47
N GLY A 202 30.13 -16.79 -23.23
CA GLY A 202 29.45 -18.09 -23.06
C GLY A 202 28.49 -18.16 -21.86
N HIS A 203 28.19 -17.05 -21.20
CA HIS A 203 27.18 -16.96 -20.13
C HIS A 203 26.17 -15.84 -20.41
N GLN A 204 24.96 -16.01 -19.92
CA GLN A 204 23.84 -15.08 -20.03
C GLN A 204 23.21 -14.81 -18.65
N LYS A 205 22.58 -13.65 -18.50
CA LYS A 205 21.91 -13.26 -17.25
C LYS A 205 20.49 -13.84 -17.21
N VAL A 206 20.20 -14.68 -16.23
CA VAL A 206 18.89 -15.30 -16.00
C VAL A 206 18.50 -15.09 -14.54
N ALA A 207 17.34 -14.46 -14.29
CA ALA A 207 16.88 -14.09 -12.95
C ALA A 207 17.96 -13.38 -12.10
N GLY A 208 18.70 -12.46 -12.71
CA GLY A 208 19.77 -11.70 -12.05
C GLY A 208 21.11 -12.42 -11.90
N LYS A 209 21.20 -13.74 -12.18
CA LYS A 209 22.42 -14.56 -12.06
C LYS A 209 23.04 -14.87 -13.42
N CYS A 210 24.36 -14.97 -13.47
CA CYS A 210 25.06 -15.42 -14.67
C CYS A 210 25.06 -16.95 -14.76
N VAL A 211 24.50 -17.49 -15.84
CA VAL A 211 24.45 -18.92 -16.13
C VAL A 211 25.03 -19.20 -17.53
N PRO A 212 25.64 -20.36 -17.80
CA PRO A 212 26.14 -20.69 -19.14
C PRO A 212 25.04 -20.55 -20.20
N ALA A 213 25.35 -19.96 -21.35
CA ALA A 213 24.42 -19.85 -22.49
C ALA A 213 24.12 -21.23 -23.08
N CYS A 214 22.97 -21.39 -23.74
CA CYS A 214 22.65 -22.66 -24.39
C CYS A 214 23.40 -22.79 -25.72
N PRO A 215 23.91 -23.99 -26.07
CA PRO A 215 24.47 -24.28 -27.38
C PRO A 215 23.51 -23.92 -28.54
N PRO A 216 24.03 -23.66 -29.75
CA PRO A 216 23.20 -23.49 -30.94
C PRO A 216 22.21 -24.65 -31.12
N GLY A 217 20.96 -24.34 -31.48
CA GLY A 217 19.89 -25.33 -31.61
C GLY A 217 19.20 -25.71 -30.29
N GLN A 218 19.67 -25.19 -29.15
CA GLN A 218 19.03 -25.37 -27.85
C GLN A 218 18.38 -24.08 -27.34
N GLU A 219 17.40 -24.24 -26.47
CA GLU A 219 16.72 -23.17 -25.75
C GLU A 219 16.66 -23.47 -24.26
N ARG A 220 16.66 -22.42 -23.44
CA ARG A 220 16.53 -22.54 -21.99
C ARG A 220 15.05 -22.59 -21.64
N ILE A 221 14.63 -23.67 -20.98
CA ILE A 221 13.23 -23.87 -20.60
C ILE A 221 13.14 -23.90 -19.07
N ASN A 222 12.15 -23.20 -18.53
CA ASN A 222 11.79 -23.35 -17.12
C ASN A 222 11.11 -24.71 -16.96
N ALA A 223 11.85 -25.74 -16.55
CA ALA A 223 11.24 -27.02 -16.22
C ALA A 223 10.34 -26.82 -14.98
N PRO A 224 9.06 -27.26 -15.00
CA PRO A 224 8.15 -27.03 -13.89
C PRO A 224 8.62 -27.62 -12.55
N ASN A 225 9.58 -28.57 -12.55
CA ASN A 225 9.98 -29.33 -11.36
C ASN A 225 11.49 -29.52 -11.15
N LYS A 226 12.36 -28.68 -11.74
CA LYS A 226 13.80 -28.73 -11.41
C LYS A 226 14.38 -27.33 -11.27
N SER A 227 14.91 -27.02 -10.09
CA SER A 227 15.56 -25.77 -9.67
C SER A 227 16.85 -25.43 -10.42
N LYS A 228 17.08 -26.04 -11.59
CA LYS A 228 18.30 -25.94 -12.39
C LYS A 228 17.92 -25.62 -13.83
N PHE A 229 18.31 -24.45 -14.30
CA PHE A 229 18.10 -24.04 -15.69
C PHE A 229 18.84 -24.99 -16.64
N MET A 230 18.11 -25.84 -17.36
CA MET A 230 18.67 -26.78 -18.35
C MET A 230 18.39 -26.29 -19.78
N CYS A 231 19.32 -26.60 -20.69
CA CYS A 231 19.17 -26.34 -22.12
C CYS A 231 18.59 -27.58 -22.79
N PHE A 232 17.59 -27.40 -23.63
CA PHE A 232 16.94 -28.46 -24.38
C PHE A 232 16.99 -28.15 -25.88
N ASN A 233 17.14 -29.17 -26.73
CA ASN A 233 17.02 -28.98 -28.18
C ASN A 233 15.65 -28.40 -28.53
N LYS A 234 15.59 -27.36 -29.36
CA LYS A 234 14.32 -26.78 -29.83
C LYS A 234 13.44 -27.87 -30.41
N CYS A 235 12.13 -27.83 -30.11
CA CYS A 235 11.22 -28.77 -30.75
C CYS A 235 11.13 -28.48 -32.25
N PRO A 236 11.03 -29.52 -33.11
CA PRO A 236 10.77 -29.34 -34.53
C PRO A 236 9.48 -28.55 -34.77
N VAL A 237 9.34 -27.98 -35.97
CA VAL A 237 8.11 -27.28 -36.37
C VAL A 237 6.90 -28.21 -36.16
N ASN A 238 5.83 -27.70 -35.55
CA ASN A 238 4.60 -28.42 -35.14
C ASN A 238 4.71 -29.35 -33.93
N PHE A 239 5.81 -29.30 -33.18
CA PHE A 239 5.94 -30.01 -31.90
C PHE A 239 5.97 -29.03 -30.72
N LYS A 240 5.29 -29.36 -29.63
CA LYS A 240 5.40 -28.67 -28.33
C LYS A 240 6.00 -29.61 -27.29
N ARG A 241 6.73 -29.06 -26.32
CA ARG A 241 7.28 -29.86 -25.22
C ARG A 241 6.19 -30.16 -24.19
N ASN A 242 6.00 -31.43 -23.85
CA ASN A 242 5.11 -31.85 -22.76
C ASN A 242 5.74 -31.60 -21.37
N THR A 243 4.99 -31.88 -20.31
CA THR A 243 5.43 -31.74 -18.90
C THR A 243 6.61 -32.64 -18.53
N GLU A 244 6.83 -33.72 -19.27
CA GLU A 244 7.97 -34.64 -19.11
C GLU A 244 9.23 -34.15 -19.83
N GLY A 245 9.14 -33.06 -20.59
CA GLY A 245 10.26 -32.51 -21.34
C GLY A 245 10.45 -33.09 -22.74
N VAL A 246 9.49 -33.85 -23.26
CA VAL A 246 9.53 -34.49 -24.59
C VAL A 246 8.77 -33.65 -25.62
N CYS A 247 9.33 -33.49 -26.82
CA CYS A 247 8.63 -32.83 -27.93
C CYS A 247 7.55 -33.75 -28.48
N VAL A 248 6.28 -33.36 -28.33
CA VAL A 248 5.10 -34.07 -28.81
C VAL A 248 4.47 -33.30 -29.96
N TYR A 249 4.01 -34.02 -30.98
CA TYR A 249 3.36 -33.43 -32.14
C TYR A 249 2.01 -32.84 -31.74
N CYS A 250 1.74 -31.59 -32.11
CA CYS A 250 0.43 -30.98 -31.91
C CYS A 250 -0.40 -31.20 -33.18
N GLN A 251 -1.35 -32.14 -33.15
CA GLN A 251 -2.50 -32.07 -34.05
C GLN A 251 -3.34 -30.87 -33.63
N GLN A 252 -3.66 -30.00 -34.60
CA GLN A 252 -4.59 -28.89 -34.42
C GLN A 252 -6.00 -29.42 -34.14
#